data_AF-A0A2V3U805-F1
#
_entry.id   AF-A0A2V3U805-F1
#
_cell.length_a   1.000
_cell.length_b   1.000
_cell.length_c   1.000
_cell.angle_alpha   90.00
_cell.angle_beta   90.00
_cell.angle_gamma   90.00
#
_symmetry.space_group_name_H-M   'P 1'
#
loop_
_entity.id
_entity.type
_entity.pdbx_description
1 polymer ?
#
loop_
_entity_poly.entity_id
_entity_poly.type
_entity_poly.pdbx_seq_one_letter_code
_entity_poly.pdbx_strand_id
1 'polypeptide(L)'
;MGRIDACSPAFLTGWCVDAQRAPSPVDVFVNGTHLLRAAPNHRRDDLTALGLPAECGFVVLYPEPLTLTDVLEVRSADGQPLDGSPNTHHRERLSRLLNGIDPTTMSGLELGPLDRPTLSKARGPVAYIDHAPTEELRAKYQGSPAAMVDLDRIQTVDYAWPSGSLRARIPDGKTFDYAVAVHVMEHVADPIGWLGHLAEVIRPGGTISLALPERSRCFDHRREPTRPADLIDAWIARLDRPSPRQVFDHVAFISPLHLGTDLPALPDRSRLADALDAARRTAAGEYIDAHCNVFTAASFRQCWAVIDSLGLLPLELAALHDPYPGGDEFIVNLRRT
;
A
#
# COMPACT_ATOMS: atom_id res chain seq x y z
N MET A 1 29.79 4.71 -6.89
CA MET A 1 28.62 5.42 -7.50
C MET A 1 27.36 4.72 -7.05
N GLY A 2 26.24 5.42 -6.97
CA GLY A 2 24.97 4.82 -6.62
C GLY A 2 23.87 5.85 -6.62
N ARG A 3 22.63 5.39 -6.54
CA ARG A 3 21.44 6.23 -6.61
C ARG A 3 20.33 5.68 -5.73
N ILE A 4 19.54 6.60 -5.17
CA ILE A 4 18.25 6.31 -4.55
C ILE A 4 17.18 6.30 -5.64
N ASP A 5 16.42 5.22 -5.72
CA ASP A 5 15.32 5.06 -6.70
C ASP A 5 13.98 5.47 -6.09
N ALA A 6 13.67 5.01 -4.89
CA ALA A 6 12.45 5.35 -4.17
C ALA A 6 12.68 5.48 -2.67
N CYS A 7 11.96 6.41 -2.04
CA CYS A 7 11.97 6.66 -0.61
C CYS A 7 10.52 6.82 -0.13
N SER A 8 10.04 5.85 0.64
CA SER A 8 8.74 5.87 1.30
C SER A 8 8.92 6.11 2.80
N PRO A 9 7.84 6.23 3.59
CA PRO A 9 7.96 6.30 5.04
C PRO A 9 8.50 5.01 5.66
N ALA A 10 8.28 3.85 5.06
CA ALA A 10 8.64 2.56 5.66
C ALA A 10 9.95 1.97 5.10
N PHE A 11 10.34 2.36 3.88
CA PHE A 11 11.49 1.79 3.20
C PHE A 11 12.16 2.71 2.19
N LEU A 12 13.40 2.35 1.84
CA LEU A 12 14.21 2.92 0.78
C LEU A 12 14.58 1.84 -0.24
N THR A 13 14.67 2.19 -1.51
CA THR A 13 15.32 1.35 -2.52
C THR A 13 16.34 2.15 -3.33
N GLY A 14 17.34 1.45 -3.84
CA GLY A 14 18.37 2.04 -4.68
C GLY A 14 19.40 1.00 -5.10
N TRP A 15 20.54 1.48 -5.58
CA TRP A 15 21.67 0.64 -5.92
C TRP A 15 23.00 1.37 -5.66
N CYS A 16 24.05 0.60 -5.40
CA CYS A 16 25.38 1.13 -5.15
C CYS A 16 26.49 0.16 -5.58
N VAL A 17 27.51 0.71 -6.25
CA VAL A 17 28.75 0.02 -6.60
C VAL A 17 29.98 0.83 -6.17
N ASP A 18 31.07 0.14 -5.89
CA ASP A 18 32.35 0.77 -5.55
C ASP A 18 33.11 1.31 -6.77
N ALA A 19 34.35 1.77 -6.57
CA ALA A 19 35.21 2.29 -7.63
C ALA A 19 35.59 1.22 -8.67
N GLN A 20 35.54 -0.06 -8.32
CA GLN A 20 35.79 -1.20 -9.19
C GLN A 20 34.51 -1.74 -9.85
N ARG A 21 33.37 -1.06 -9.64
CA ARG A 21 32.02 -1.46 -10.07
C ARG A 21 31.53 -2.78 -9.46
N ALA A 22 32.06 -3.19 -8.31
CA ALA A 22 31.51 -4.30 -7.55
C ALA A 22 30.34 -3.83 -6.65
N PRO A 23 29.34 -4.69 -6.37
CA PRO A 23 28.26 -4.36 -5.41
C PRO A 23 28.83 -3.88 -4.08
N SER A 24 28.32 -2.76 -3.57
CA SER A 24 28.88 -2.10 -2.38
C SER A 24 27.78 -1.79 -1.36
N PRO A 25 28.04 -1.98 -0.05
CA PRO A 25 27.08 -1.63 0.98
C PRO A 25 26.90 -0.10 1.10
N VAL A 26 25.80 0.29 1.75
CA VAL A 26 25.45 1.69 2.00
C VAL A 26 25.19 1.92 3.49
N ASP A 27 25.50 3.12 3.96
CA ASP A 27 25.18 3.59 5.30
C ASP A 27 24.02 4.60 5.21
N VAL A 28 22.97 4.35 5.98
CA VAL A 28 21.75 5.17 6.02
C VAL A 28 21.73 5.99 7.30
N PHE A 29 21.44 7.28 7.16
CA PHE A 29 21.33 8.24 8.25
C PHE A 29 19.97 8.92 8.20
N VAL A 30 19.44 9.26 9.38
CA VAL A 30 18.24 10.08 9.52
C VAL A 30 18.58 11.27 10.42
N ASN A 31 18.38 12.49 9.92
CA ASN A 31 18.71 13.73 10.62
C ASN A 31 20.17 13.79 11.13
N GLY A 32 21.11 13.19 10.38
CA GLY A 32 22.53 13.11 10.72
C GLY A 32 22.92 11.98 11.70
N THR A 33 21.96 11.24 12.25
CA THR A 33 22.22 10.06 13.08
C THR A 33 22.32 8.81 12.21
N HIS A 34 23.39 8.02 12.37
CA HIS A 34 23.53 6.74 11.68
C HIS A 34 22.43 5.78 12.14
N LEU A 35 21.64 5.29 11.19
CA LEU A 35 20.53 4.38 11.44
C LEU A 35 20.98 2.93 11.30
N LEU A 36 21.55 2.59 10.15
CA LEU A 36 21.99 1.23 9.84
C LEU A 36 22.95 1.22 8.64
N ARG A 37 23.61 0.07 8.45
CA ARG A 37 24.34 -0.29 7.23
C ARG A 37 23.61 -1.42 6.52
N ALA A 38 23.44 -1.31 5.21
CA ALA A 38 22.79 -2.32 4.38
C ALA A 38 23.77 -2.89 3.34
N ALA A 39 23.89 -4.21 3.31
CA ALA A 39 24.54 -4.90 2.19
C ALA A 39 23.59 -4.94 0.98
N PRO A 40 24.11 -5.11 -0.24
CA PRO A 40 23.26 -5.38 -1.40
C PRO A 40 22.41 -6.63 -1.15
N ASN A 41 21.10 -6.50 -1.36
CA ASN A 41 20.11 -7.52 -1.03
C ASN A 41 18.95 -7.57 -2.03
N HIS A 42 19.05 -6.83 -3.13
CA HIS A 42 18.02 -6.74 -4.14
C HIS A 42 18.62 -6.83 -5.54
N ARG A 43 18.13 -7.81 -6.31
CA ARG A 43 18.58 -8.02 -7.68
C ARG A 43 17.90 -7.04 -8.63
N ARG A 44 18.69 -6.44 -9.52
CA ARG A 44 18.31 -5.39 -10.48
C ARG A 44 18.81 -5.73 -11.87
N ASP A 45 18.08 -6.61 -12.55
CA ASP A 45 18.44 -7.05 -13.90
C ASP A 45 18.41 -5.92 -14.93
N ASP A 46 17.60 -4.88 -14.71
CA ASP A 46 17.54 -3.68 -15.53
C ASP A 46 18.88 -2.92 -15.57
N LEU A 47 19.67 -2.96 -14.49
CA LEU A 47 20.97 -2.30 -14.42
C LEU A 47 22.07 -3.03 -15.21
N THR A 48 21.85 -4.30 -15.57
CA THR A 48 22.82 -5.05 -16.39
C THR A 48 22.97 -4.47 -17.79
N ALA A 49 21.90 -3.90 -18.34
CA ALA A 49 21.92 -3.17 -19.61
C ALA A 49 22.81 -1.91 -19.55
N LEU A 50 23.07 -1.38 -18.35
CA LEU A 50 23.97 -0.26 -18.09
C LEU A 50 25.40 -0.70 -17.73
N GLY A 51 25.71 -2.00 -17.82
CA GLY A 51 27.01 -2.57 -17.50
C GLY A 51 27.31 -2.61 -15.99
N LEU A 52 26.27 -2.64 -15.15
CA LEU A 52 26.37 -2.81 -13.70
C LEU A 52 26.00 -4.24 -13.28
N PRO A 53 26.54 -4.76 -12.16
CA PRO A 53 26.13 -6.06 -11.64
C PRO A 53 24.65 -6.08 -11.24
N ALA A 54 23.93 -7.16 -11.55
CA ALA A 54 22.54 -7.30 -11.13
C ALA A 54 22.38 -7.27 -9.61
N GLU A 55 23.38 -7.73 -8.85
CA GLU A 55 23.34 -7.83 -7.39
C GLU A 55 23.71 -6.52 -6.67
N CYS A 56 23.70 -5.37 -7.34
CA CYS A 56 24.08 -4.09 -6.74
C CYS A 56 22.91 -3.30 -6.11
N GLY A 57 21.68 -3.82 -6.19
CA GLY A 57 20.51 -3.19 -5.62
C GLY A 57 20.40 -3.43 -4.11
N PHE A 58 19.72 -2.51 -3.44
CA PHE A 58 19.35 -2.64 -2.04
C PHE A 58 17.89 -2.22 -1.80
N VAL A 59 17.26 -2.87 -0.83
CA VAL A 59 16.05 -2.43 -0.14
C VAL A 59 16.37 -2.33 1.34
N VAL A 60 16.06 -1.18 1.94
CA VAL A 60 16.22 -0.92 3.37
C VAL A 60 14.86 -0.68 3.98
N LEU A 61 14.48 -1.50 4.97
CA LEU A 61 13.30 -1.25 5.80
C LEU A 61 13.74 -0.47 7.05
N TYR A 62 13.07 0.64 7.35
CA TYR A 62 13.44 1.44 8.52
C TYR A 62 12.92 0.79 9.80
N PRO A 63 13.70 0.73 10.90
CA PRO A 63 13.21 0.25 12.18
C PRO A 63 11.94 0.96 12.64
N GLU A 64 11.90 2.28 12.42
CA GLU A 64 10.74 3.14 12.64
C GLU A 64 10.44 3.91 11.36
N PRO A 65 9.15 4.05 10.96
CA PRO A 65 8.78 4.82 9.77
C PRO A 65 9.29 6.26 9.85
N LEU A 66 9.59 6.91 8.73
CA LEU A 66 10.01 8.32 8.67
C LEU A 66 8.82 9.27 8.94
N THR A 67 9.11 10.40 9.58
CA THR A 67 8.19 11.54 9.74
C THR A 67 8.32 12.57 8.62
N LEU A 68 7.36 13.50 8.57
CA LEU A 68 7.39 14.69 7.72
C LEU A 68 8.62 15.58 7.93
N THR A 69 9.27 15.53 9.10
CA THR A 69 10.43 16.36 9.42
C THR A 69 11.76 15.67 9.15
N ASP A 70 11.76 14.37 8.90
CA ASP A 70 12.98 13.60 8.72
C ASP A 70 13.68 13.93 7.39
N VAL A 71 15.00 14.02 7.43
CA VAL A 71 15.89 14.11 6.27
C VAL A 71 16.72 12.84 6.23
N LEU A 72 16.67 12.14 5.10
CA LEU A 72 17.43 10.91 4.90
C LEU A 72 18.76 11.23 4.19
N GLU A 73 19.84 10.63 4.65
CA GLU A 73 21.11 10.62 3.94
C GLU A 73 21.58 9.19 3.72
N VAL A 74 22.10 8.89 2.53
CA VAL A 74 22.59 7.57 2.15
C VAL A 74 23.97 7.76 1.58
N ARG A 75 24.94 7.11 2.19
CA ARG A 75 26.34 7.21 1.82
C ARG A 75 26.85 5.85 1.33
N SER A 76 27.71 5.84 0.33
CA SER A 76 28.50 4.66 -0.03
C SER A 76 29.50 4.32 1.08
N ALA A 77 30.10 3.13 1.00
CA ALA A 77 31.05 2.63 1.98
C ALA A 77 32.28 3.54 2.25
N ASP A 78 32.63 4.42 1.31
CA ASP A 78 33.69 5.43 1.40
C ASP A 78 33.21 6.79 1.95
N GLY A 79 31.94 6.87 2.37
CA GLY A 79 31.34 8.05 2.98
C GLY A 79 30.79 9.10 2.01
N GLN A 80 30.85 8.86 0.69
CA GLN A 80 30.27 9.79 -0.29
C GLN A 80 28.75 9.66 -0.37
N PRO A 81 27.99 10.77 -0.49
CA PRO A 81 26.54 10.68 -0.67
C PRO A 81 26.20 10.05 -2.03
N LEU A 82 25.14 9.23 -2.05
CA LEU A 82 24.59 8.72 -3.31
C LEU A 82 23.82 9.82 -4.07
N ASP A 83 23.60 9.59 -5.37
CA ASP A 83 22.68 10.42 -6.15
C ASP A 83 21.26 10.36 -5.55
N GLY A 84 20.63 11.51 -5.43
CA GLY A 84 19.37 11.69 -4.70
C GLY A 84 19.50 11.81 -3.18
N SER A 85 20.72 11.95 -2.64
CA SER A 85 21.00 12.17 -1.21
C SER A 85 21.59 13.57 -0.92
N PRO A 86 21.13 14.30 0.12
CA PRO A 86 20.06 13.95 1.04
C PRO A 86 18.69 13.89 0.35
N ASN A 87 17.77 13.11 0.92
CA ASN A 87 16.46 12.82 0.36
C ASN A 87 15.33 13.22 1.31
N THR A 88 14.26 13.77 0.73
CA THR A 88 13.03 14.16 1.43
C THR A 88 11.77 13.77 0.66
N HIS A 89 11.88 12.88 -0.34
CA HIS A 89 10.77 12.54 -1.24
C HIS A 89 9.58 11.91 -0.51
N HIS A 90 9.82 11.18 0.59
CA HIS A 90 8.77 10.60 1.43
C HIS A 90 7.82 11.66 1.99
N ARG A 91 8.28 12.91 2.16
CA ARG A 91 7.49 14.00 2.74
C ARG A 91 6.31 14.40 1.87
N GLU A 92 6.46 14.37 0.54
CA GLU A 92 5.37 14.74 -0.38
C GLU A 92 4.24 13.71 -0.32
N ARG A 93 4.59 12.42 -0.27
CA ARG A 93 3.63 11.34 -0.06
C ARG A 93 2.93 11.49 1.30
N LEU A 94 3.71 11.66 2.38
CA LEU A 94 3.16 11.79 3.73
C LEU A 94 2.30 13.03 3.92
N SER A 95 2.64 14.16 3.30
CA SER A 95 1.89 15.41 3.49
C SER A 95 0.48 15.28 2.92
N ARG A 96 0.34 14.64 1.76
CA ARG A 96 -0.94 14.28 1.13
C ARG A 96 -1.69 13.21 1.91
N LEU A 97 -0.99 12.19 2.41
CA LEU A 97 -1.61 11.12 3.19
C LEU A 97 -2.12 11.64 4.54
N LEU A 98 -1.37 12.49 5.22
CA LEU A 98 -1.77 13.01 6.52
C LEU A 98 -2.78 14.16 6.38
N ASN A 99 -2.65 15.05 5.40
CA ASN A 99 -3.60 16.13 5.08
C ASN A 99 -4.43 16.67 6.28
N GLY A 100 -3.75 17.32 7.22
CA GLY A 100 -4.38 17.89 8.43
C GLY A 100 -4.42 16.94 9.64
N ILE A 101 -4.02 15.68 9.49
CA ILE A 101 -3.76 14.74 10.58
C ILE A 101 -2.41 15.06 11.20
N ASP A 102 -2.40 15.31 12.51
CA ASP A 102 -1.19 15.27 13.34
C ASP A 102 -1.13 13.91 14.06
N PRO A 103 -0.37 12.92 13.53
CA PRO A 103 -0.34 11.58 14.09
C PRO A 103 0.37 11.54 15.45
N THR A 104 1.05 12.61 15.88
CA THR A 104 1.76 12.64 17.17
C THR A 104 0.83 12.92 18.34
N THR A 105 -0.31 13.57 18.08
CA THR A 105 -1.27 13.99 19.11
C THR A 105 -2.66 13.40 18.91
N MET A 106 -3.08 13.17 17.67
CA MET A 106 -4.40 12.64 17.32
C MET A 106 -4.43 11.11 17.44
N SER A 107 -5.52 10.55 17.95
CA SER A 107 -5.73 9.10 18.05
C SER A 107 -6.12 8.51 16.70
N GLY A 108 -5.34 7.54 16.22
CA GLY A 108 -5.48 6.99 14.87
C GLY A 108 -5.79 5.51 14.83
N LEU A 109 -6.31 5.09 13.67
CA LEU A 109 -6.26 3.72 13.19
C LEU A 109 -5.34 3.63 11.97
N GLU A 110 -4.46 2.64 11.93
CA GLU A 110 -3.79 2.23 10.69
C GLU A 110 -4.25 0.82 10.31
N LEU A 111 -4.79 0.69 9.10
CA LEU A 111 -5.32 -0.55 8.55
C LEU A 111 -4.24 -1.27 7.75
N GLY A 112 -4.05 -2.56 8.04
CA GLY A 112 -3.14 -3.44 7.31
C GLY A 112 -1.66 -3.03 7.33
N PRO A 113 -1.06 -2.58 8.46
CA PRO A 113 0.34 -2.15 8.47
C PRO A 113 1.35 -3.28 8.20
N LEU A 114 0.94 -4.54 8.41
CA LEU A 114 1.74 -5.76 8.30
C LEU A 114 3.19 -5.58 8.82
N ASP A 115 4.19 -5.53 7.94
CA ASP A 115 5.62 -5.41 8.28
C ASP A 115 6.24 -4.04 7.90
N ARG A 116 5.43 -3.16 7.30
CA ARG A 116 5.82 -1.85 6.76
C ARG A 116 4.79 -0.78 7.15
N PRO A 117 4.60 -0.53 8.46
CA PRO A 117 3.70 0.51 8.91
C PRO A 117 4.11 1.88 8.36
N THR A 118 3.13 2.74 8.12
CA THR A 118 3.31 4.14 7.75
C THR A 118 3.42 5.02 8.98
N LEU A 119 2.68 4.70 10.06
CA LEU A 119 2.69 5.41 11.32
C LEU A 119 3.42 4.61 12.40
N SER A 120 3.79 5.26 13.50
CA SER A 120 4.54 4.61 14.58
C SER A 120 3.82 4.76 15.91
N LYS A 121 3.55 3.63 16.57
CA LYS A 121 3.09 3.56 17.96
C LYS A 121 4.05 4.23 18.95
N ALA A 122 5.34 4.28 18.63
CA ALA A 122 6.33 4.94 19.49
C ALA A 122 6.26 6.48 19.40
N ARG A 123 5.58 7.02 18.38
CA ARG A 123 5.53 8.47 18.08
C ARG A 123 4.17 9.10 18.27
N GLY A 124 3.11 8.30 18.42
CA GLY A 124 1.78 8.81 18.65
C GLY A 124 0.73 7.72 18.88
N PRO A 125 -0.50 8.10 19.22
CA PRO A 125 -1.54 7.18 19.67
C PRO A 125 -2.29 6.50 18.51
N VAL A 126 -1.55 5.75 17.68
CA VAL A 126 -2.10 4.91 16.61
C VAL A 126 -2.38 3.49 17.10
N ALA A 127 -3.55 2.95 16.75
CA ALA A 127 -3.85 1.53 16.89
C ALA A 127 -3.83 0.85 15.51
N TYR A 128 -3.37 -0.38 15.47
CA TYR A 128 -3.25 -1.19 14.26
C TYR A 128 -4.39 -2.19 14.17
N ILE A 129 -4.99 -2.27 13.00
CA ILE A 129 -6.08 -3.19 12.69
C ILE A 129 -5.77 -3.96 11.42
N ASP A 130 -6.10 -5.24 11.42
CA ASP A 130 -5.87 -6.13 10.27
C ASP A 130 -6.99 -7.18 10.18
N HIS A 131 -7.06 -7.92 9.07
CA HIS A 131 -8.05 -8.97 8.85
C HIS A 131 -7.90 -10.14 9.84
N ALA A 132 -6.71 -10.33 10.40
CA ALA A 132 -6.37 -11.44 11.28
C ALA A 132 -5.50 -10.97 12.46
N PRO A 133 -5.49 -11.69 13.59
CA PRO A 133 -4.57 -11.42 14.69
C PRO A 133 -3.10 -11.68 14.29
N THR A 134 -2.18 -11.10 15.05
CA THR A 134 -0.72 -11.13 14.77
C THR A 134 -0.19 -12.54 14.54
N GLU A 135 -0.63 -13.52 15.34
CA GLU A 135 -0.18 -14.91 15.27
C GLU A 135 -0.62 -15.58 13.96
N GLU A 136 -1.85 -15.32 13.52
CA GLU A 136 -2.39 -15.84 12.26
C GLU A 136 -1.70 -15.18 11.06
N LEU A 137 -1.40 -13.89 11.12
CA LEU A 137 -0.61 -13.20 10.09
C LEU A 137 0.79 -13.80 9.97
N ARG A 138 1.47 -14.04 11.10
CA ARG A 138 2.79 -14.70 11.12
C ARG A 138 2.73 -16.11 10.53
N ALA A 139 1.69 -16.88 10.83
CA ALA A 139 1.47 -18.19 10.25
C ALA A 139 1.19 -18.13 8.74
N LYS A 140 0.34 -17.19 8.30
CA LYS A 140 -0.01 -16.99 6.88
C LYS A 140 1.21 -16.71 6.01
N TYR A 141 2.12 -15.87 6.50
CA TYR A 141 3.32 -15.49 5.76
C TYR A 141 4.53 -16.39 6.06
N GLN A 142 4.36 -17.46 6.84
CA GLN A 142 5.44 -18.39 7.13
C GLN A 142 6.01 -19.01 5.85
N GLY A 143 7.32 -18.86 5.63
CA GLY A 143 8.00 -19.31 4.40
C GLY A 143 7.97 -18.32 3.24
N SER A 144 7.32 -17.16 3.39
CA SER A 144 7.45 -16.05 2.45
C SER A 144 8.90 -15.55 2.43
N PRO A 145 9.46 -15.19 1.27
CA PRO A 145 10.75 -14.49 1.22
C PRO A 145 10.69 -13.19 2.03
N ALA A 146 11.74 -12.88 2.80
CA ALA A 146 11.81 -11.65 3.60
C ALA A 146 11.70 -10.37 2.76
N ALA A 147 12.06 -10.44 1.47
CA ALA A 147 11.85 -9.34 0.52
C ALA A 147 10.36 -9.02 0.30
N MET A 148 9.47 -10.02 0.44
CA MET A 148 8.03 -9.86 0.35
C MET A 148 7.46 -9.46 1.71
N VAL A 149 7.63 -10.31 2.74
CA VAL A 149 7.19 -10.03 4.11
C VAL A 149 8.29 -10.44 5.08
N ASP A 150 8.74 -9.49 5.88
CA ASP A 150 9.65 -9.73 6.99
C ASP A 150 8.85 -10.10 8.25
N LEU A 151 8.88 -11.39 8.60
CA LEU A 151 8.13 -11.93 9.73
C LEU A 151 8.51 -11.28 11.05
N ASP A 152 9.78 -10.90 11.25
CA ASP A 152 10.22 -10.31 12.52
C ASP A 152 9.68 -8.90 12.70
N ARG A 153 9.29 -8.26 11.60
CA ARG A 153 8.75 -6.91 11.55
C ARG A 153 7.23 -6.84 11.52
N ILE A 154 6.53 -7.98 11.43
CA ILE A 154 5.06 -7.99 11.51
C ILE A 154 4.62 -7.33 12.82
N GLN A 155 3.86 -6.25 12.69
CA GLN A 155 3.39 -5.43 13.78
C GLN A 155 2.35 -6.15 14.64
N THR A 156 2.35 -5.85 15.94
CA THR A 156 1.29 -6.32 16.85
C THR A 156 -0.01 -5.59 16.54
N VAL A 157 -1.01 -6.37 16.12
CA VAL A 157 -2.37 -5.92 15.83
C VAL A 157 -3.13 -5.69 17.13
N ASP A 158 -3.79 -4.53 17.28
CA ASP A 158 -4.65 -4.22 18.43
C ASP A 158 -6.07 -4.74 18.25
N TYR A 159 -6.58 -4.74 17.01
CA TYR A 159 -7.92 -5.19 16.67
C TYR A 159 -7.88 -6.11 15.44
N ALA A 160 -8.48 -7.30 15.53
CA ALA A 160 -8.70 -8.16 14.37
C ALA A 160 -10.10 -7.92 13.79
N TRP A 161 -10.18 -7.66 12.48
CA TRP A 161 -11.41 -7.37 11.76
C TRP A 161 -11.50 -8.17 10.45
N PRO A 162 -11.85 -9.46 10.53
CA PRO A 162 -11.97 -10.31 9.35
C PRO A 162 -13.22 -9.97 8.50
N SER A 163 -14.32 -9.61 9.15
CA SER A 163 -15.59 -9.27 8.48
C SER A 163 -16.60 -8.65 9.45
N GLY A 164 -17.70 -8.13 8.89
CA GLY A 164 -18.84 -7.57 9.60
C GLY A 164 -18.56 -6.18 10.19
N SER A 165 -19.36 -5.78 11.18
CA SER A 165 -19.26 -4.45 11.79
C SER A 165 -17.92 -4.25 12.52
N LEU A 166 -17.19 -3.23 12.10
CA LEU A 166 -15.98 -2.78 12.77
C LEU A 166 -16.28 -2.26 14.18
N ARG A 167 -17.40 -1.57 14.37
CA ARG A 167 -17.83 -1.07 15.68
C ARG A 167 -17.88 -2.16 16.74
N ALA A 168 -18.26 -3.39 16.38
CA ALA A 168 -18.29 -4.52 17.30
C ALA A 168 -16.89 -5.04 17.73
N ARG A 169 -15.83 -4.64 17.01
CA ARG A 169 -14.44 -5.01 17.30
C ARG A 169 -13.71 -3.98 18.16
N ILE A 170 -14.23 -2.76 18.24
CA ILE A 170 -13.65 -1.66 18.99
C ILE A 170 -14.34 -1.55 20.36
N PRO A 171 -13.64 -1.77 21.48
CA PRO A 171 -14.23 -1.76 22.81
C PRO A 171 -14.69 -0.36 23.24
N ASP A 172 -15.59 -0.35 24.22
CA ASP A 172 -16.02 0.84 25.00
C ASP A 172 -16.55 2.02 24.17
N GLY A 173 -17.02 1.75 22.95
CA GLY A 173 -17.52 2.80 22.05
C GLY A 173 -16.42 3.76 21.57
N LYS A 174 -15.14 3.41 21.72
CA LYS A 174 -14.01 4.26 21.33
C LYS A 174 -14.15 4.73 19.88
N THR A 175 -13.85 6.01 19.65
CA THR A 175 -13.76 6.61 18.32
C THR A 175 -12.37 7.18 18.09
N PHE A 176 -11.97 7.28 16.83
CA PHE A 176 -10.66 7.78 16.43
C PHE A 176 -10.78 9.09 15.67
N ASP A 177 -9.73 9.90 15.73
CA ASP A 177 -9.62 11.14 14.99
C ASP A 177 -9.39 10.89 13.50
N TYR A 178 -8.71 9.79 13.16
CA TYR A 178 -8.42 9.42 11.79
C TYR A 178 -8.26 7.91 11.58
N ALA A 179 -8.36 7.48 10.32
CA ALA A 179 -7.90 6.19 9.82
C ALA A 179 -6.95 6.39 8.64
N VAL A 180 -5.90 5.58 8.54
CA VAL A 180 -4.99 5.49 7.40
C VAL A 180 -5.02 4.06 6.85
N ALA A 181 -5.20 3.90 5.54
CA ALA A 181 -5.05 2.61 4.87
C ALA A 181 -4.18 2.80 3.62
N VAL A 182 -3.10 2.05 3.53
CA VAL A 182 -2.18 2.10 2.39
C VAL A 182 -2.21 0.74 1.71
N HIS A 183 -2.67 0.69 0.47
CA HIS A 183 -2.78 -0.55 -0.29
C HIS A 183 -3.65 -1.63 0.39
N VAL A 184 -4.86 -1.24 0.83
CA VAL A 184 -5.83 -2.12 1.49
C VAL A 184 -7.15 -2.20 0.74
N MET A 185 -7.73 -1.06 0.37
CA MET A 185 -9.11 -1.01 -0.16
C MET A 185 -9.24 -1.70 -1.53
N GLU A 186 -8.16 -1.81 -2.29
CA GLU A 186 -8.14 -2.60 -3.53
C GLU A 186 -8.43 -4.08 -3.27
N HIS A 187 -8.09 -4.62 -2.09
CA HIS A 187 -8.40 -5.99 -1.67
C HIS A 187 -9.81 -6.16 -1.06
N VAL A 188 -10.52 -5.06 -0.81
CA VAL A 188 -11.85 -5.07 -0.19
C VAL A 188 -12.93 -5.37 -1.23
N ALA A 189 -13.74 -6.40 -1.01
CA ALA A 189 -14.76 -6.81 -1.97
C ALA A 189 -15.91 -5.80 -2.15
N ASP A 190 -16.36 -5.19 -1.05
CA ASP A 190 -17.35 -4.11 -0.99
C ASP A 190 -16.75 -2.84 -0.34
N PRO A 191 -16.17 -1.92 -1.13
CA PRO A 191 -15.61 -0.69 -0.62
C PRO A 191 -16.64 0.23 0.07
N ILE A 192 -17.91 0.22 -0.36
CA ILE A 192 -18.94 1.10 0.22
C ILE A 192 -19.26 0.62 1.64
N GLY A 193 -19.55 -0.67 1.82
CA GLY A 193 -19.79 -1.25 3.14
C GLY A 193 -18.60 -1.09 4.08
N TRP A 194 -17.38 -1.32 3.59
CA TRP A 194 -16.15 -1.16 4.36
C TRP A 194 -15.92 0.28 4.83
N LEU A 195 -16.09 1.27 3.94
CA LEU A 195 -16.02 2.69 4.31
C LEU A 195 -17.13 3.07 5.30
N GLY A 196 -18.33 2.49 5.17
CA GLY A 196 -19.41 2.65 6.14
C GLY A 196 -19.01 2.19 7.55
N HIS A 197 -18.38 1.01 7.65
CA HIS A 197 -17.87 0.50 8.93
C HIS A 197 -16.73 1.36 9.51
N LEU A 198 -15.86 1.93 8.67
CA LEU A 198 -14.88 2.90 9.14
C LEU A 198 -15.54 4.18 9.67
N ALA A 199 -16.55 4.70 8.96
CA ALA A 199 -17.29 5.87 9.39
C ALA A 199 -18.01 5.65 10.72
N GLU A 200 -18.36 4.41 11.08
CA GLU A 200 -18.92 4.12 12.42
C GLU A 200 -17.92 4.46 13.53
N VAL A 201 -16.61 4.27 13.33
CA VAL A 201 -15.56 4.38 14.37
C VAL A 201 -14.67 5.61 14.27
N ILE A 202 -14.66 6.33 13.16
CA ILE A 202 -14.01 7.65 13.05
C ILE A 202 -14.97 8.70 13.59
N ARG A 203 -14.55 9.69 14.39
CA ARG A 203 -15.45 10.74 14.93
C ARG A 203 -15.95 11.70 13.84
N PRO A 204 -17.10 12.40 14.01
CA PRO A 204 -17.51 13.45 13.08
C PRO A 204 -16.41 14.51 12.94
N GLY A 205 -16.12 14.93 11.70
CA GLY A 205 -14.99 15.78 11.34
C GLY A 205 -13.63 15.08 11.24
N GLY A 206 -13.54 13.79 11.59
CA GLY A 206 -12.33 12.99 11.44
C GLY A 206 -12.08 12.54 9.99
N THR A 207 -10.85 12.09 9.71
CA THR A 207 -10.38 11.82 8.33
C THR A 207 -10.09 10.33 8.12
N ILE A 208 -10.60 9.76 7.03
CA ILE A 208 -10.16 8.48 6.48
C ILE A 208 -9.25 8.77 5.30
N SER A 209 -7.98 8.40 5.41
CA SER A 209 -6.98 8.63 4.39
C SER A 209 -6.55 7.32 3.74
N LEU A 210 -6.60 7.27 2.41
CA LEU A 210 -6.33 6.08 1.62
C LEU A 210 -5.22 6.37 0.63
N ALA A 211 -4.22 5.50 0.55
CA ALA A 211 -3.35 5.41 -0.61
C ALA A 211 -3.76 4.18 -1.43
N LEU A 212 -4.13 4.40 -2.68
CA LEU A 212 -4.65 3.38 -3.58
C LEU A 212 -3.72 3.22 -4.78
N PRO A 213 -3.47 1.98 -5.26
CA PRO A 213 -2.72 1.79 -6.49
C PRO A 213 -3.34 2.58 -7.64
N GLU A 214 -2.51 3.35 -8.33
CA GLU A 214 -2.87 3.94 -9.61
C GLU A 214 -2.72 2.85 -10.67
N ARG A 215 -3.86 2.38 -11.17
CA ARG A 215 -3.96 1.34 -12.21
C ARG A 215 -2.93 1.55 -13.31
N SER A 216 -2.79 2.77 -13.82
CA SER A 216 -1.88 3.06 -14.95
C SER A 216 -0.39 2.88 -14.64
N ARG A 217 -0.03 2.66 -13.37
CA ARG A 217 1.36 2.59 -12.88
C ARG A 217 1.67 1.33 -12.07
N CYS A 218 0.70 0.44 -11.85
CA CYS A 218 0.89 -0.82 -11.14
C CYS A 218 0.61 -2.03 -12.05
N PHE A 219 0.66 -3.23 -11.48
CA PHE A 219 0.40 -4.45 -12.23
C PHE A 219 -1.06 -4.58 -12.72
N ASP A 220 -1.98 -3.73 -12.26
CA ASP A 220 -3.36 -3.69 -12.75
C ASP A 220 -3.53 -2.92 -14.07
N HIS A 221 -2.47 -2.37 -14.67
CA HIS A 221 -2.53 -1.49 -15.86
C HIS A 221 -3.29 -2.04 -17.08
N ARG A 222 -3.53 -3.36 -17.13
CA ARG A 222 -4.30 -4.02 -18.20
C ARG A 222 -5.75 -4.35 -17.84
N ARG A 223 -6.15 -4.24 -16.58
CA ARG A 223 -7.50 -4.54 -16.09
C ARG A 223 -8.45 -3.41 -16.43
N GLU A 224 -9.76 -3.60 -16.50
CA GLU A 224 -10.67 -2.45 -16.64
C GLU A 224 -10.79 -1.69 -15.30
N PRO A 225 -10.89 -0.35 -15.30
CA PRO A 225 -11.20 0.38 -14.07
C PRO A 225 -12.56 -0.04 -13.50
N THR A 226 -12.66 -0.16 -12.18
CA THR A 226 -13.92 -0.39 -11.47
C THR A 226 -14.92 0.71 -11.82
N ARG A 227 -16.12 0.31 -12.22
CA ARG A 227 -17.22 1.22 -12.59
C ARG A 227 -18.15 1.43 -11.40
N PRO A 228 -18.94 2.52 -11.37
CA PRO A 228 -19.91 2.73 -10.31
C PRO A 228 -20.88 1.55 -10.11
N ALA A 229 -21.35 0.94 -11.19
CA ALA A 229 -22.24 -0.22 -11.12
C ALA A 229 -21.60 -1.43 -10.43
N ASP A 230 -20.29 -1.63 -10.57
CA ASP A 230 -19.57 -2.73 -9.93
C ASP A 230 -19.52 -2.54 -8.40
N LEU A 231 -19.37 -1.28 -7.94
CA LEU A 231 -19.41 -0.95 -6.51
C LEU A 231 -20.81 -1.11 -5.92
N ILE A 232 -21.84 -0.65 -6.65
CA ILE A 232 -23.23 -0.77 -6.20
C ILE A 232 -23.66 -2.23 -6.12
N ASP A 233 -23.27 -3.07 -7.10
CA ASP A 233 -23.53 -4.50 -7.08
C ASP A 233 -22.89 -5.18 -5.85
N ALA A 234 -21.60 -4.93 -5.61
CA ALA A 234 -20.88 -5.46 -4.45
C ALA A 234 -21.52 -5.03 -3.12
N TRP A 235 -21.95 -3.78 -3.02
CA TRP A 235 -22.60 -3.22 -1.84
C TRP A 235 -23.99 -3.81 -1.57
N ILE A 236 -24.83 -3.91 -2.60
CA ILE A 236 -26.15 -4.54 -2.49
C ILE A 236 -26.01 -6.02 -2.08
N ALA A 237 -25.03 -6.71 -2.67
CA ALA A 237 -24.72 -8.10 -2.35
C ALA A 237 -24.04 -8.27 -0.98
N ARG A 238 -23.57 -7.17 -0.36
CA ARG A 238 -22.82 -7.15 0.92
C ARG A 238 -21.65 -8.12 0.91
N LEU A 239 -20.82 -8.04 -0.13
CA LEU A 239 -19.69 -8.95 -0.28
C LEU A 239 -18.72 -8.82 0.91
N ASP A 240 -18.52 -9.93 1.62
CA ASP A 240 -17.58 -10.03 2.74
C ASP A 240 -16.21 -10.59 2.33
N ARG A 241 -16.08 -11.03 1.08
CA ARG A 241 -14.89 -11.66 0.50
C ARG A 241 -14.86 -11.47 -1.02
N PRO A 242 -13.70 -11.62 -1.68
CA PRO A 242 -13.60 -11.53 -3.14
C PRO A 242 -14.60 -12.44 -3.85
N SER A 243 -15.35 -11.88 -4.81
CA SER A 243 -16.29 -12.65 -5.64
C SER A 243 -15.56 -13.41 -6.75
N PRO A 244 -16.17 -14.47 -7.33
CA PRO A 244 -15.62 -15.15 -8.51
C PRO A 244 -15.29 -14.21 -9.67
N ARG A 245 -16.11 -13.16 -9.86
CA ARG A 245 -15.87 -12.11 -10.88
C ARG A 245 -14.58 -11.35 -10.61
N GLN A 246 -14.40 -10.89 -9.37
CA GLN A 246 -13.22 -10.11 -8.96
C GLN A 246 -11.94 -10.94 -9.04
N VAL A 247 -11.98 -12.21 -8.59
CA VAL A 247 -10.83 -13.12 -8.65
C VAL A 247 -10.47 -13.46 -10.09
N PHE A 248 -11.46 -13.78 -10.94
CA PHE A 248 -11.22 -14.04 -12.36
C PHE A 248 -10.52 -12.84 -13.03
N ASP A 249 -11.06 -11.64 -12.84
CA ASP A 249 -10.52 -10.43 -13.44
C ASP A 249 -9.08 -10.15 -13.00
N HIS A 250 -8.79 -10.26 -11.70
CA HIS A 250 -7.44 -10.11 -11.17
C HIS A 250 -6.47 -11.14 -11.78
N VAL A 251 -6.76 -12.44 -11.64
CA VAL A 251 -5.84 -13.51 -12.08
C VAL A 251 -5.64 -13.47 -13.61
N ALA A 252 -6.69 -13.20 -14.38
CA ALA A 252 -6.60 -13.16 -15.84
C ALA A 252 -5.78 -11.97 -16.36
N PHE A 253 -5.86 -10.80 -15.70
CA PHE A 253 -5.45 -9.55 -16.33
C PHE A 253 -4.39 -8.73 -15.58
N ILE A 254 -3.90 -9.14 -14.40
CA ILE A 254 -2.68 -8.50 -13.85
C ILE A 254 -1.49 -8.66 -14.81
N SER A 255 -0.48 -7.80 -14.75
CA SER A 255 0.72 -8.00 -15.56
C SER A 255 1.91 -7.34 -14.88
N PRO A 256 3.12 -7.94 -14.96
CA PRO A 256 4.33 -7.20 -14.65
C PRO A 256 4.33 -5.86 -15.38
N LEU A 257 4.69 -4.80 -14.68
CA LEU A 257 4.78 -3.46 -15.25
C LEU A 257 5.93 -3.46 -16.27
N HIS A 258 5.60 -3.44 -17.56
CA HIS A 258 6.57 -3.28 -18.63
C HIS A 258 6.40 -1.86 -19.16
N LEU A 259 7.42 -1.00 -19.00
CA LEU A 259 7.41 0.40 -19.44
C LEU A 259 7.51 0.57 -20.98
N GLY A 260 7.22 -0.48 -21.75
CA GLY A 260 7.27 -0.51 -23.21
C GLY A 260 5.90 -0.23 -23.85
N THR A 261 5.91 0.28 -25.08
CA THR A 261 4.71 0.70 -25.85
C THR A 261 3.94 -0.43 -26.52
N ASP A 262 4.31 -1.69 -26.32
CA ASP A 262 3.59 -2.80 -26.92
C ASP A 262 2.35 -3.15 -26.10
N LEU A 263 1.18 -2.76 -26.61
CA LEU A 263 -0.08 -3.37 -26.18
C LEU A 263 0.06 -4.90 -26.38
N PRO A 264 -0.16 -5.72 -25.36
CA PRO A 264 0.11 -7.15 -25.44
C PRO A 264 -1.12 -7.91 -25.96
N ALA A 265 -0.86 -9.10 -26.52
CA ALA A 265 -1.88 -10.09 -26.82
C ALA A 265 -2.80 -10.34 -25.61
N LEU A 266 -4.08 -10.63 -25.88
CA LEU A 266 -5.03 -11.14 -24.90
C LEU A 266 -4.36 -12.22 -24.02
N PRO A 267 -4.72 -12.35 -22.73
CA PRO A 267 -4.17 -13.40 -21.88
C PRO A 267 -4.27 -14.75 -22.60
N ASP A 268 -3.20 -15.53 -22.53
CA ASP A 268 -3.19 -16.83 -23.21
C ASP A 268 -4.21 -17.80 -22.59
N ARG A 269 -4.42 -18.92 -23.29
CA ARG A 269 -5.38 -19.94 -22.85
C ARG A 269 -5.03 -20.52 -21.47
N SER A 270 -3.75 -20.66 -21.14
CA SER A 270 -3.33 -21.23 -19.86
C SER A 270 -3.76 -20.31 -18.73
N ARG A 271 -3.44 -19.03 -18.86
CA ARG A 271 -3.78 -18.02 -17.88
C ARG A 271 -5.29 -17.86 -17.68
N LEU A 272 -6.06 -17.91 -18.77
CA LEU A 272 -7.52 -17.88 -18.69
C LEU A 272 -8.09 -19.14 -18.00
N ALA A 273 -7.45 -20.30 -18.18
CA ALA A 273 -7.83 -21.52 -17.49
C ALA A 273 -7.56 -21.42 -15.98
N ASP A 274 -6.39 -20.90 -15.59
CA ASP A 274 -6.04 -20.68 -14.18
C ASP A 274 -7.00 -19.67 -13.51
N ALA A 275 -7.33 -18.58 -14.20
CA ALA A 275 -8.31 -17.61 -13.71
C ALA A 275 -9.70 -18.21 -13.52
N LEU A 276 -10.15 -19.07 -14.45
CA LEU A 276 -11.42 -19.77 -14.35
C LEU A 276 -11.43 -20.77 -13.20
N ASP A 277 -10.33 -21.51 -12.99
CA ASP A 277 -10.19 -22.43 -11.86
C ASP A 277 -10.26 -21.69 -10.52
N ALA A 278 -9.50 -20.61 -10.38
CA ALA A 278 -9.53 -19.75 -9.20
C ALA A 278 -10.96 -19.22 -8.93
N ALA A 279 -11.64 -18.71 -9.96
CA ALA A 279 -13.01 -18.22 -9.82
C ALA A 279 -14.00 -19.33 -9.38
N ARG A 280 -13.84 -20.56 -9.88
CA ARG A 280 -14.68 -21.72 -9.47
C ARG A 280 -14.42 -22.12 -8.03
N ARG A 281 -13.16 -22.12 -7.59
CA ARG A 281 -12.77 -22.38 -6.20
C ARG A 281 -13.33 -21.33 -5.26
N THR A 282 -13.28 -20.05 -5.65
CA THR A 282 -13.94 -18.96 -4.93
C THR A 282 -15.46 -19.16 -4.86
N ALA A 283 -16.09 -19.57 -5.96
CA ALA A 283 -17.52 -19.88 -5.96
C ALA A 283 -17.88 -21.07 -5.04
N ALA A 284 -16.94 -21.99 -4.83
CA ALA A 284 -17.06 -23.11 -3.89
C ALA A 284 -16.74 -22.73 -2.43
N GLY A 285 -16.40 -21.46 -2.15
CA GLY A 285 -16.19 -20.92 -0.81
C GLY A 285 -14.73 -20.73 -0.41
N GLU A 286 -13.77 -21.02 -1.28
CA GLU A 286 -12.35 -20.75 -1.00
C GLU A 286 -12.04 -19.26 -1.02
N TYR A 287 -11.33 -18.78 0.00
CA TYR A 287 -10.81 -17.42 0.01
C TYR A 287 -9.57 -17.34 -0.89
N ILE A 288 -9.63 -16.49 -1.91
CA ILE A 288 -8.50 -16.18 -2.78
C ILE A 288 -8.30 -14.67 -2.72
N ASP A 289 -7.14 -14.25 -2.24
CA ASP A 289 -6.79 -12.83 -2.18
C ASP A 289 -6.64 -12.26 -3.59
N ALA A 290 -7.18 -11.07 -3.81
CA ALA A 290 -7.19 -10.40 -5.09
C ALA A 290 -7.40 -8.91 -4.91
N HIS A 291 -6.82 -8.10 -5.79
CA HIS A 291 -7.30 -6.74 -6.00
C HIS A 291 -8.73 -6.80 -6.57
N CYS A 292 -9.72 -6.71 -5.70
CA CYS A 292 -11.14 -6.66 -6.00
C CYS A 292 -11.56 -5.42 -6.79
N ASN A 293 -10.84 -4.31 -6.60
CA ASN A 293 -11.13 -3.05 -7.27
C ASN A 293 -9.88 -2.45 -7.90
N VAL A 294 -10.07 -1.75 -9.01
CA VAL A 294 -9.01 -1.12 -9.79
C VAL A 294 -9.38 0.31 -10.06
N PHE A 295 -8.53 1.25 -9.66
CA PHE A 295 -8.81 2.67 -9.81
C PHE A 295 -7.67 3.39 -10.51
N THR A 296 -8.05 4.37 -11.32
CA THR A 296 -7.25 5.57 -11.53
C THR A 296 -7.82 6.66 -10.61
N ALA A 297 -7.08 7.73 -10.33
CA ALA A 297 -7.64 8.87 -9.60
C ALA A 297 -8.95 9.39 -10.26
N ALA A 298 -8.98 9.44 -11.60
CA ALA A 298 -10.14 9.88 -12.37
C ALA A 298 -11.35 8.93 -12.24
N SER A 299 -11.13 7.61 -12.32
CA SER A 299 -12.22 6.63 -12.20
C SER A 299 -12.73 6.54 -10.75
N PHE A 300 -11.86 6.70 -9.75
CA PHE A 300 -12.29 6.82 -8.36
C PHE A 300 -13.22 8.03 -8.17
N ARG A 301 -12.89 9.19 -8.74
CA ARG A 301 -13.75 10.38 -8.70
C ARG A 301 -15.15 10.12 -9.29
N GLN A 302 -15.23 9.38 -10.40
CA GLN A 302 -16.51 9.01 -11.02
C GLN A 302 -17.34 8.09 -10.12
N CYS A 303 -16.71 7.08 -9.52
CA CYS A 303 -17.33 6.21 -8.53
C CYS A 303 -17.83 6.99 -7.31
N TRP A 304 -17.00 7.88 -6.77
CA TRP A 304 -17.35 8.69 -5.61
C TRP A 304 -18.55 9.61 -5.90
N ALA A 305 -18.60 10.23 -7.08
CA ALA A 305 -19.72 11.10 -7.45
C ALA A 305 -21.08 10.37 -7.38
N VAL A 306 -21.12 9.08 -7.70
CA VAL A 306 -22.34 8.26 -7.57
C VAL A 306 -22.65 7.96 -6.10
N ILE A 307 -21.65 7.57 -5.31
CA ILE A 307 -21.80 7.33 -3.86
C ILE A 307 -22.37 8.58 -3.15
N ASP A 308 -21.79 9.74 -3.46
CA ASP A 308 -22.17 11.05 -2.91
C ASP A 308 -23.58 11.48 -3.37
N SER A 309 -23.87 11.39 -4.67
CA SER A 309 -25.20 11.75 -5.21
C SER A 309 -26.34 10.90 -4.65
N LEU A 310 -26.04 9.67 -4.24
CA LEU A 310 -27.01 8.75 -3.63
C LEU A 310 -27.05 8.86 -2.09
N GLY A 311 -26.14 9.63 -1.47
CA GLY A 311 -26.06 9.77 -0.02
C GLY A 311 -25.79 8.45 0.70
N LEU A 312 -24.99 7.56 0.11
CA LEU A 312 -24.81 6.19 0.66
C LEU A 312 -23.96 6.16 1.93
N LEU A 313 -23.12 7.18 2.14
CA LEU A 313 -22.16 7.23 3.25
C LEU A 313 -22.19 8.60 3.93
N PRO A 314 -21.97 8.67 5.26
CA PRO A 314 -21.78 9.92 5.99
C PRO A 314 -20.33 10.41 5.86
N LEU A 315 -19.84 10.46 4.62
CA LEU A 315 -18.48 10.80 4.25
C LEU A 315 -18.51 11.77 3.07
N GLU A 316 -17.60 12.72 3.06
CA GLU A 316 -17.37 13.60 1.92
C GLU A 316 -15.94 13.43 1.38
N LEU A 317 -15.75 13.64 0.07
CA LEU A 317 -14.42 13.66 -0.55
C LEU A 317 -13.74 15.00 -0.28
N ALA A 318 -12.94 15.07 0.78
CA ALA A 318 -12.22 16.28 1.17
C ALA A 318 -11.05 16.59 0.23
N ALA A 319 -10.32 15.57 -0.20
CA ALA A 319 -9.25 15.72 -1.19
C ALA A 319 -9.02 14.45 -2.01
N LEU A 320 -8.56 14.64 -3.25
CA LEU A 320 -8.10 13.59 -4.14
C LEU A 320 -6.82 14.11 -4.81
N HIS A 321 -5.70 13.51 -4.47
CA HIS A 321 -4.38 13.86 -4.99
C HIS A 321 -3.98 12.87 -6.06
N ASP A 322 -3.74 13.38 -7.27
CA ASP A 322 -3.18 12.59 -8.36
C ASP A 322 -1.81 12.01 -7.98
N PRO A 323 -1.37 10.93 -8.65
CA PRO A 323 -0.07 10.34 -8.39
C PRO A 323 1.06 11.36 -8.48
N TYR A 324 1.90 11.41 -7.46
CA TYR A 324 3.09 12.27 -7.49
C TYR A 324 4.09 11.77 -8.57
N PRO A 325 5.02 12.62 -9.03
CA PRO A 325 6.03 12.20 -10.01
C PRO A 325 6.82 10.98 -9.51
N GLY A 326 6.80 9.89 -10.28
CA GLY A 326 7.46 8.62 -9.91
C GLY A 326 6.70 7.74 -8.91
N GLY A 327 5.57 8.19 -8.35
CA GLY A 327 4.69 7.37 -7.52
C GLY A 327 3.74 6.51 -8.34
N ASP A 328 3.32 5.37 -7.80
CA ASP A 328 2.42 4.39 -8.39
C ASP A 328 1.06 4.31 -7.69
N GLU A 329 0.77 5.28 -6.82
CA GLU A 329 -0.45 5.40 -6.04
C GLU A 329 -1.03 6.82 -6.15
N PHE A 330 -2.33 6.94 -5.91
CA PHE A 330 -3.02 8.22 -5.68
C PHE A 330 -3.60 8.23 -4.27
N ILE A 331 -3.82 9.43 -3.72
CA ILE A 331 -4.24 9.58 -2.32
C ILE A 331 -5.64 10.18 -2.24
N VAL A 332 -6.50 9.58 -1.43
CA VAL A 332 -7.86 10.01 -1.16
C VAL A 332 -7.97 10.39 0.32
N ASN A 333 -8.49 11.57 0.61
CA ASN A 333 -8.88 11.92 1.98
C ASN A 333 -10.40 12.12 2.02
N LEU A 334 -11.06 11.31 2.83
CA LEU A 334 -12.49 11.38 3.10
C LEU A 334 -12.71 11.96 4.49
N ARG A 335 -13.65 12.88 4.65
CA ARG A 335 -13.98 13.45 5.97
C ARG A 335 -15.34 12.92 6.42
N ARG A 336 -15.45 12.52 7.68
CA ARG A 336 -16.73 12.12 8.27
C ARG A 336 -17.60 13.34 8.51
N THR A 337 -18.81 13.34 7.97
CA THR A 337 -19.80 14.42 8.10
C THR A 337 -20.69 14.27 9.33
#